data_AF-A0A4P6ZKT6-F1
#
_entry.id   AF-A0A4P6ZKT6-F1
#
_cell.length_a   1.000
_cell.length_b   1.000
_cell.length_c   1.000
_cell.angle_alpha   90.00
_cell.angle_beta   90.00
_cell.angle_gamma   90.00
#
_symmetry.space_group_name_H-M   'P 1'
#
loop_
_entity.id
_entity.type
_entity.pdbx_description
1 polymer ?
#
loop_
_entity_poly.entity_id
_entity_poly.type
_entity_poly.pdbx_seq_one_letter_code
_entity_poly.pdbx_strand_id
1 'polypeptide(L)'
;MNDHFFLPFFERGCAKLALNNYRSAISDFKQATHMAPPNSAANVAILNNMGMAENNLHHYSDAVKVLKKALMIIPGNHYALSNLKIAKRGLDKNK
;
A
#
# COMPACT_ATOMS: atom_id res chain seq x y z
N MET A 1 -18.22 -15.22 -12.33
CA MET A 1 -16.79 -15.04 -12.62
C MET A 1 -16.38 -13.72 -11.99
N ASN A 2 -15.55 -13.76 -10.96
CA ASN A 2 -15.02 -12.54 -10.36
C ASN A 2 -13.76 -12.19 -11.13
N ASP A 3 -13.95 -11.53 -12.26
CA ASP A 3 -12.83 -11.12 -13.10
C ASP A 3 -11.94 -10.19 -12.29
N HIS A 4 -10.63 -10.41 -12.40
CA HIS A 4 -9.60 -9.74 -11.65
C HIS A 4 -9.41 -8.27 -12.09
N PHE A 5 -10.47 -7.47 -12.08
CA PHE A 5 -10.50 -6.08 -12.55
C PHE A 5 -9.48 -5.17 -11.85
N PHE A 6 -9.02 -5.54 -10.65
CA PHE A 6 -7.98 -4.81 -9.93
C PHE A 6 -6.55 -5.09 -10.42
N LEU A 7 -6.28 -6.23 -11.08
CA LEU A 7 -4.92 -6.65 -11.45
C LEU A 7 -4.21 -5.65 -12.36
N PRO A 8 -4.82 -5.14 -13.45
CA PRO A 8 -4.14 -4.19 -14.34
C PRO A 8 -3.70 -2.92 -13.59
N PHE A 9 -4.52 -2.43 -12.66
CA PHE A 9 -4.16 -1.29 -11.83
C PHE A 9 -3.07 -1.64 -10.83
N PHE A 10 -3.16 -2.81 -10.18
CA PHE A 10 -2.14 -3.26 -9.24
C PHE A 10 -0.76 -3.42 -9.92
N GLU A 11 -0.71 -4.11 -11.05
CA GLU A 11 0.53 -4.34 -11.81
C GLU A 11 1.13 -3.04 -12.34
N ARG A 12 0.31 -2.14 -12.90
CA ARG A 12 0.78 -0.83 -13.34
C ARG A 12 1.28 0.02 -12.17
N GLY A 13 0.61 -0.06 -11.02
CA GLY A 13 1.05 0.56 -9.77
C GLY A 13 2.42 0.04 -9.33
N CYS A 14 2.63 -1.27 -9.36
CA CYS A 14 3.93 -1.91 -9.06
C CYS A 14 5.03 -1.47 -10.03
N ALA A 15 4.74 -1.41 -11.33
CA ALA A 15 5.70 -0.93 -12.33
C ALA A 15 6.09 0.54 -12.06
N LYS A 16 5.11 1.41 -11.77
CA LYS A 16 5.36 2.81 -11.42
C LYS A 16 6.14 2.96 -10.12
N LEU A 17 5.88 2.11 -9.14
CA LEU A 17 6.61 2.05 -7.87
C LEU A 17 8.08 1.70 -8.09
N ALA A 18 8.36 0.72 -8.95
CA ALA A 18 9.72 0.34 -9.34
C ALA A 18 10.45 1.46 -10.12
N LEU A 19 9.71 2.30 -10.85
CA LEU A 19 10.22 3.50 -11.53
C LEU A 19 10.30 4.73 -10.63
N ASN A 20 10.12 4.58 -9.30
CA ASN A 20 10.06 5.67 -8.32
C ASN A 20 8.97 6.72 -8.59
N ASN A 21 7.98 6.43 -9.44
CA ASN A 21 6.83 7.28 -9.70
C ASN A 21 5.73 7.00 -8.66
N TYR A 22 6.01 7.39 -7.42
CA TYR A 22 5.20 7.03 -6.26
C TYR A 22 3.78 7.64 -6.30
N ARG A 23 3.63 8.90 -6.73
CA ARG A 23 2.32 9.56 -6.81
C ARG A 23 1.39 8.85 -7.79
N SER A 24 1.90 8.50 -8.98
CA SER A 24 1.10 7.77 -9.95
C SER A 24 0.86 6.32 -9.52
N ALA A 25 1.82 5.68 -8.83
CA ALA A 25 1.62 4.34 -8.25
C ALA A 25 0.49 4.34 -7.21
N ILE A 26 0.45 5.33 -6.32
CA ILE A 26 -0.62 5.51 -5.33
C ILE A 26 -1.99 5.67 -6.00
N SER A 27 -2.08 6.42 -7.09
CA SER A 27 -3.34 6.57 -7.84
C SER A 27 -3.84 5.22 -8.36
N ASP A 28 -2.95 4.40 -8.92
CA ASP A 28 -3.27 3.06 -9.40
C ASP A 28 -3.64 2.11 -8.26
N PHE A 29 -2.89 2.12 -7.15
CA PHE A 29 -3.24 1.31 -5.97
C PHE A 29 -4.57 1.70 -5.37
N LYS A 30 -4.93 2.99 -5.34
CA LYS A 30 -6.26 3.43 -4.92
C LYS A 30 -7.33 2.79 -5.80
N GLN A 31 -7.20 2.83 -7.13
CA GLN A 31 -8.18 2.19 -8.01
C GLN A 31 -8.25 0.67 -7.78
N ALA A 32 -7.09 0.01 -7.64
CA ALA A 32 -7.03 -1.41 -7.34
C ALA A 32 -7.74 -1.75 -6.01
N THR A 33 -7.60 -0.94 -4.96
CA THR A 33 -8.29 -1.16 -3.67
C THR A 33 -9.81 -1.06 -3.78
N HIS A 34 -10.35 -0.21 -4.65
CA HIS A 34 -11.81 -0.10 -4.83
C HIS A 34 -12.41 -1.33 -5.53
N MET A 35 -11.62 -2.03 -6.34
CA MET A 35 -12.05 -3.19 -7.13
C MET A 35 -11.69 -4.53 -6.47
N ALA A 36 -10.63 -4.56 -5.66
CA ALA A 36 -10.17 -5.76 -5.00
C ALA A 36 -11.17 -6.21 -3.92
N PRO A 37 -11.41 -7.52 -3.76
CA PRO A 37 -12.27 -8.02 -2.70
C PRO A 37 -11.82 -7.50 -1.33
N PRO A 38 -12.74 -6.93 -0.51
CA PRO A 38 -12.39 -6.46 0.83
C PRO A 38 -11.85 -7.61 1.68
N ASN A 39 -10.93 -7.31 2.59
CA ASN A 39 -10.35 -8.29 3.52
C ASN A 39 -9.66 -9.50 2.86
N SER A 40 -9.23 -9.37 1.60
CA SER A 40 -8.51 -10.43 0.88
C SER A 40 -6.99 -10.26 0.92
N ALA A 41 -6.26 -11.34 0.64
CA ALA A 41 -4.80 -11.28 0.46
C ALA A 41 -4.38 -10.30 -0.65
N ALA A 42 -5.18 -10.17 -1.71
CA ALA A 42 -4.95 -9.19 -2.77
C ALA A 42 -5.06 -7.75 -2.24
N ASN A 43 -6.09 -7.45 -1.44
CA ASN A 43 -6.24 -6.14 -0.81
C ASN A 43 -5.05 -5.83 0.13
N VAL A 44 -4.59 -6.80 0.90
CA VAL A 44 -3.38 -6.66 1.74
C VAL A 44 -2.14 -6.34 0.91
N ALA A 45 -1.94 -7.01 -0.23
CA ALA A 45 -0.81 -6.74 -1.12
C ALA A 45 -0.87 -5.32 -1.71
N ILE A 46 -2.05 -4.85 -2.12
CA ILE A 46 -2.26 -3.50 -2.63
C ILE A 46 -1.98 -2.46 -1.53
N LEU A 47 -2.55 -2.63 -0.33
CA LEU A 47 -2.36 -1.73 0.81
C LEU A 47 -0.89 -1.66 1.25
N ASN A 48 -0.16 -2.77 1.22
CA ASN A 48 1.27 -2.79 1.54
C ASN A 48 2.09 -1.98 0.52
N ASN A 49 1.85 -2.17 -0.78
CA ASN A 49 2.56 -1.41 -1.83
C ASN A 49 2.19 0.07 -1.81
N MET A 50 0.93 0.40 -1.52
CA MET A 50 0.50 1.79 -1.30
C MET A 50 1.23 2.40 -0.10
N GLY A 51 1.32 1.69 1.03
CA GLY A 51 2.07 2.14 2.19
C GLY A 51 3.57 2.34 1.93
N MET A 52 4.17 1.48 1.10
CA MET A 52 5.54 1.65 0.64
C MET A 52 5.71 2.90 -0.22
N ALA A 53 4.79 3.17 -1.14
CA ALA A 53 4.81 4.37 -1.97
C ALA A 53 4.65 5.65 -1.14
N GLU A 54 3.74 5.67 -0.16
CA GLU A 54 3.55 6.81 0.76
C GLU A 54 4.79 7.05 1.63
N ASN A 55 5.45 5.98 2.11
CA ASN A 55 6.72 6.09 2.83
C ASN A 55 7.81 6.77 1.99
N ASN A 56 7.93 6.40 0.71
CA ASN A 56 8.91 7.00 -0.19
C ASN A 56 8.60 8.46 -0.54
N LEU A 57 7.35 8.90 -0.39
CA LEU A 57 6.96 10.32 -0.48
C LEU A 57 7.06 11.06 0.87
N HIS A 58 7.53 10.41 1.92
CA HIS A 58 7.54 10.94 3.29
C HIS A 58 6.14 11.29 3.85
N HIS A 59 5.07 10.77 3.24
CA HIS A 59 3.70 10.90 3.73
C HIS A 59 3.43 9.87 4.85
N TYR A 60 4.20 9.98 5.94
CA TYR A 60 4.25 8.94 6.97
C TYR A 60 2.90 8.69 7.66
N SER A 61 2.07 9.73 7.84
CA SER A 61 0.72 9.59 8.42
C SER A 61 -0.19 8.72 7.55
N ASP A 62 -0.17 8.92 6.23
CA ASP A 62 -0.95 8.14 5.27
C ASP A 62 -0.41 6.71 5.15
N ALA A 63 0.91 6.54 5.14
CA ALA A 63 1.56 5.23 5.18
C ALA A 63 1.11 4.43 6.42
N VAL A 64 1.14 5.01 7.63
CA VAL A 64 0.66 4.35 8.86
C VAL A 64 -0.80 3.93 8.72
N LYS A 65 -1.66 4.78 8.16
CA LYS A 65 -3.09 4.51 8.02
C LYS A 65 -3.35 3.29 7.12
N VAL A 66 -2.73 3.21 5.95
CA VAL A 66 -2.95 2.08 5.02
C VAL A 66 -2.29 0.79 5.50
N LEU A 67 -1.11 0.89 6.13
CA LEU A 67 -0.40 -0.28 6.66
C LEU A 67 -1.11 -0.89 7.87
N LYS A 68 -1.72 -0.07 8.74
CA LYS A 68 -2.58 -0.57 9.82
C LYS A 68 -3.78 -1.33 9.26
N LYS A 69 -4.41 -0.86 8.17
CA LYS A 69 -5.50 -1.59 7.52
C LYS A 69 -5.04 -2.95 6.99
N ALA A 70 -3.87 -3.01 6.36
CA ALA A 70 -3.30 -4.29 5.91
C ALA A 70 -3.10 -5.28 7.07
N LEU A 71 -2.61 -4.80 8.21
CA LEU A 71 -2.38 -5.60 9.42
C LEU A 71 -3.66 -5.97 10.17
N MET A 72 -4.75 -5.22 10.01
CA MET A 72 -6.06 -5.65 10.53
C MET A 72 -6.58 -6.89 9.80
N ILE A 73 -6.26 -7.04 8.51
CA ILE A 73 -6.69 -8.18 7.69
C ILE A 73 -5.74 -9.36 7.90
N ILE A 74 -4.42 -9.13 7.82
CA ILE A 74 -3.38 -10.14 8.06
C ILE A 74 -2.37 -9.57 9.08
N PRO A 75 -2.58 -9.81 10.39
CA PRO A 75 -1.71 -9.27 11.45
C PRO A 75 -0.24 -9.68 11.36
N GLY A 76 0.03 -10.86 10.79
CA GLY A 76 1.38 -11.41 10.62
C GLY A 76 2.10 -10.98 9.33
N ASN A 77 1.56 -10.04 8.55
CA ASN A 77 2.20 -9.66 7.29
C ASN A 77 3.53 -8.92 7.55
N HIS A 78 4.66 -9.63 7.34
CA HIS A 78 5.99 -9.11 7.62
C HIS A 78 6.37 -7.87 6.79
N TYR A 79 5.90 -7.78 5.54
CA TYR A 79 6.12 -6.60 4.70
C TYR A 79 5.41 -5.37 5.27
N ALA A 80 4.13 -5.50 5.63
CA ALA A 80 3.35 -4.40 6.20
C ALA A 80 3.89 -3.96 7.57
N LEU A 81 4.32 -4.91 8.42
CA LEU A 81 4.98 -4.60 9.69
C LEU A 81 6.28 -3.81 9.47
N SER A 82 7.10 -4.21 8.50
CA SER A 82 8.37 -3.54 8.19
C SER A 82 8.14 -2.12 7.68
N ASN A 83 7.24 -1.96 6.71
CA ASN A 83 6.86 -0.66 6.19
C ASN A 83 6.24 0.23 7.29
N LEU A 84 5.48 -0.35 8.24
CA LEU A 84 4.86 0.42 9.32
C LEU A 84 5.92 0.95 10.30
N LYS A 85 6.97 0.16 10.58
CA LYS A 85 8.10 0.60 11.41
C LYS A 85 8.82 1.79 10.77
N ILE A 86 9.02 1.75 9.45
CA ILE A 86 9.60 2.86 8.67
C ILE A 86 8.71 4.11 8.80
N ALA A 87 7.40 3.94 8.56
CA ALA A 87 6.43 5.04 8.64
C ALA A 87 6.41 5.70 10.02
N LYS A 88 6.36 4.91 11.10
CA LYS A 88 6.37 5.43 12.48
C LYS A 88 7.65 6.20 12.80
N ARG A 89 8.82 5.65 12.44
CA ARG A 89 10.10 6.35 12.61
C ARG A 89 10.14 7.68 11.85
N GLY A 90 9.61 7.71 10.63
CA GLY A 90 9.52 8.94 9.85
C GLY A 90 8.61 9.98 10.50
N LEU A 91 7.47 9.54 11.04
CA LEU A 91 6.53 10.42 11.73
C LEU A 91 7.12 11.02 13.01
N ASP A 92 7.87 10.23 13.78
CA ASP A 92 8.49 10.71 15.02
C ASP A 92 9.64 11.69 14.77
N LYS A 93 10.34 11.58 13.62
CA LYS A 93 11.41 12.51 13.23
C LYS A 93 10.92 13.84 12.64
N ASN A 94 9.65 13.90 12.23
CA ASN A 94 9.03 15.07 11.62
C ASN A 94 8.13 15.85 12.59
N LYS A 95 8.21 15.56 13.89
CA LYS A 95 7.59 16.35 14.97
C LYS A 95 8.59 17.35 15.51
#